data_AF-A0A6V7X3B1-F1
#
_entry.id   AF-A0A6V7X3B1-F1
#
_cell.length_a   1.000
_cell.length_b   1.000
_cell.length_c   1.000
_cell.angle_alpha   90.00
_cell.angle_beta   90.00
_cell.angle_gamma   90.00
#
_symmetry.space_group_name_H-M   'P 1'
#
loop_
_entity.id
_entity.type
_entity.pdbx_description
1 polymer ?
#
loop_
_entity_poly.entity_id
_entity_poly.type
_entity_poly.pdbx_seq_one_letter_code
_entity_poly.pdbx_strand_id
1 'polypeptide(L)'
;MFGDFNPNLYNDGKICLSILGTWEGRPEEKWSPLCSLLQVLISIQGLIFVHQPYFNEPGFEKGQGTTKGDENSRKYNLHIENATLVYAIYEQWKNGPIYFRDIIKRHFWAKRESVLKQAERWLQQVVDEVRNNSGPKKDEPNGMVESVFSSSNVQVNLKFFEKFLKIFKNFFKRL
;
A
#
# COMPACT_ATOMS: atom_id res chain seq x y z
N MET A 1 -14.17 -0.40 -4.16
CA MET A 1 -13.34 -1.40 -3.49
C MET A 1 -12.10 -0.64 -3.04
N PHE A 2 -12.01 -0.26 -1.78
CA PHE A 2 -10.97 0.64 -1.27
C PHE A 2 -10.07 -0.15 -0.31
N GLY A 3 -8.82 -0.40 -0.70
CA GLY A 3 -7.75 -0.73 0.26
C GLY A 3 -7.29 -2.18 0.34
N ASP A 4 -7.08 -2.87 -0.79
CA ASP A 4 -6.30 -4.11 -0.79
C ASP A 4 -4.84 -3.75 -0.51
N PHE A 5 -4.37 -3.90 0.74
CA PHE A 5 -3.03 -3.48 1.16
C PHE A 5 -1.92 -4.47 0.74
N ASN A 6 -2.26 -5.75 0.63
CA ASN A 6 -1.36 -6.83 0.25
C ASN A 6 -2.20 -8.08 -0.12
N PRO A 7 -1.77 -8.96 -1.04
CA PRO A 7 -2.46 -10.23 -1.30
C PRO A 7 -2.65 -11.11 -0.06
N ASN A 8 -1.82 -10.97 0.97
CA ASN A 8 -1.93 -11.65 2.25
C ASN A 8 -2.66 -10.84 3.35
N LEU A 9 -3.23 -9.68 3.03
CA LEU A 9 -4.00 -8.84 3.95
C LEU A 9 -5.33 -8.43 3.31
N TYR A 10 -6.39 -9.17 3.65
CA TYR A 10 -7.68 -9.09 2.98
C TYR A 10 -8.50 -7.91 3.51
N ASN A 11 -9.49 -7.48 2.72
CA ASN A 11 -10.38 -6.36 3.06
C ASN A 11 -11.20 -6.55 4.35
N ASP A 12 -11.45 -7.80 4.75
CA ASP A 12 -12.12 -8.15 6.01
C ASP A 12 -11.17 -8.21 7.22
N GLY A 13 -9.88 -7.92 7.00
CA GLY A 13 -8.83 -7.98 8.01
C GLY A 13 -8.20 -9.36 8.17
N LYS A 14 -8.57 -10.37 7.36
CA LYS A 14 -7.92 -11.67 7.40
C LYS A 14 -6.45 -11.55 6.95
N ILE A 15 -5.56 -12.14 7.75
CA ILE A 15 -4.12 -12.22 7.47
C ILE A 15 -3.78 -13.64 7.02
N CYS A 16 -3.09 -13.77 5.89
CA CYS A 16 -2.62 -15.05 5.36
C CYS A 16 -1.14 -15.29 5.69
N LEU A 17 -0.87 -16.15 6.67
CA LEU A 17 0.47 -16.62 7.01
C LEU A 17 0.42 -18.10 7.40
N SER A 18 1.44 -18.87 7.03
CA SER A 18 1.55 -20.29 7.39
C SER A 18 1.61 -20.50 8.91
N ILE A 19 2.31 -19.61 9.63
CA ILE A 19 2.37 -19.60 11.10
C ILE A 19 0.99 -19.34 11.76
N LEU A 20 0.04 -18.76 11.05
CA LEU A 20 -1.34 -18.56 11.51
C LEU A 20 -2.30 -19.65 11.01
N GLY A 21 -1.80 -20.62 10.23
CA GLY A 21 -2.62 -21.66 9.60
C GLY A 21 -3.56 -21.14 8.50
N THR A 22 -3.37 -19.91 8.04
CA THR A 22 -4.22 -19.26 7.03
C THR A 22 -3.58 -19.20 5.64
N TRP A 23 -2.38 -19.76 5.49
CA TRP A 23 -1.68 -19.90 4.22
C TRP A 23 -0.97 -21.27 4.15
N GLU A 24 -0.67 -21.72 2.93
CA GLU A 24 0.12 -22.93 2.73
C GLU A 24 1.57 -22.72 3.19
N GLY A 25 2.18 -23.79 3.70
CA GLY A 25 3.54 -23.77 4.22
C GLY A 25 3.96 -25.15 4.69
N ARG A 26 5.26 -25.34 4.82
CA ARG A 26 5.86 -26.59 5.30
C ARG A 26 5.50 -26.82 6.77
N PRO A 27 5.54 -28.07 7.27
CA PRO A 27 5.19 -28.36 8.67
C PRO A 27 5.95 -27.50 9.69
N GLU A 28 7.22 -27.18 9.42
CA GLU A 28 8.07 -26.33 10.25
C GLU A 28 7.71 -24.84 10.24
N GLU A 29 6.93 -24.37 9.27
CA GLU A 29 6.48 -22.98 9.15
C GLU A 29 5.14 -22.74 9.86
N LYS A 30 4.43 -23.82 10.21
CA LYS A 30 3.12 -23.75 10.86
C LYS A 30 3.26 -23.48 12.36
N TRP A 31 2.16 -23.01 12.97
CA TRP A 31 2.09 -22.80 14.40
C TRP A 31 2.52 -24.06 15.18
N SER A 32 3.37 -23.87 16.18
CA SER A 32 3.71 -24.88 17.18
C SER A 32 3.72 -24.25 18.58
N PRO A 33 3.71 -25.04 19.67
CA PRO A 33 3.85 -24.50 21.02
C PRO A 33 5.16 -23.75 21.29
N LEU A 34 6.15 -23.88 20.41
CA LEU A 34 7.41 -23.14 20.46
C LEU A 34 7.30 -21.75 19.81
N CYS A 35 6.21 -21.47 19.10
CA CYS A 35 5.97 -20.19 18.46
C CYS A 35 5.59 -19.10 19.48
N SER A 36 5.92 -17.85 19.14
CA SER A 36 5.66 -16.68 19.95
C SER A 36 4.93 -15.60 19.14
N LEU A 37 4.25 -14.69 19.85
CA LEU A 37 3.67 -13.51 19.22
C LEU A 37 4.74 -12.68 18.47
N LEU A 38 5.96 -12.63 18.99
CA LEU A 38 7.07 -11.94 18.33
C LEU A 38 7.36 -12.52 16.94
N GLN A 39 7.37 -13.84 16.79
CA GLN A 39 7.55 -14.47 15.48
C GLN A 39 6.43 -14.11 14.52
N VAL A 40 5.18 -14.08 14.98
CA VAL A 40 4.04 -13.62 14.15
C VAL A 40 4.26 -12.18 13.68
N LEU A 41 4.66 -11.27 14.58
CA LEU A 41 4.91 -9.86 14.25
C LEU A 41 6.08 -9.70 13.26
N ILE A 42 7.16 -10.47 13.44
CA ILE A 42 8.29 -10.48 12.51
C ILE A 42 7.88 -11.05 11.15
N SER A 43 7.06 -12.11 11.10
CA SER A 43 6.55 -12.67 9.85
C SER A 43 5.68 -11.66 9.09
N ILE A 44 4.84 -10.89 9.78
CA ILE A 44 4.08 -9.80 9.15
C ILE A 44 5.03 -8.77 8.54
N GLN A 45 6.05 -8.33 9.28
CA GLN A 45 7.02 -7.34 8.79
C GLN A 45 7.86 -7.87 7.61
N GLY A 46 8.26 -9.14 7.64
CA GLY A 46 9.16 -9.73 6.65
C GLY A 46 8.47 -10.25 5.39
N LEU A 47 7.22 -10.69 5.49
CA LEU A 47 6.51 -11.36 4.39
C LEU A 47 5.39 -10.51 3.80
N ILE A 48 4.74 -9.64 4.59
CA ILE A 48 3.62 -8.83 4.12
C ILE A 48 4.09 -7.41 3.77
N PHE A 49 4.84 -6.75 4.64
CA PHE A 49 5.30 -5.38 4.41
C PHE A 49 6.60 -5.31 3.60
N VAL A 50 6.56 -5.88 2.39
CA VAL A 50 7.67 -5.98 1.44
C VAL A 50 7.64 -4.89 0.36
N HIS A 51 8.74 -4.74 -0.40
CA HIS A 51 8.87 -3.69 -1.43
C HIS A 51 8.00 -3.91 -2.68
N GLN A 52 7.70 -5.16 -3.02
CA GLN A 52 6.92 -5.52 -4.22
C GLN A 52 5.78 -6.50 -3.85
N PRO A 53 4.78 -6.03 -3.07
CA PRO A 53 3.70 -6.87 -2.54
C PRO A 53 2.84 -7.53 -3.63
N TYR A 54 2.86 -7.03 -4.87
CA TYR A 54 2.21 -7.66 -6.02
C TYR A 54 2.62 -9.12 -6.22
N PHE A 55 3.90 -9.46 -5.95
CA PHE A 55 4.40 -10.82 -6.14
C PHE A 55 4.08 -11.77 -4.99
N ASN A 56 3.39 -11.30 -3.94
CA ASN A 56 2.85 -12.19 -2.91
C ASN A 56 1.59 -12.96 -3.39
N GLU A 57 1.03 -12.59 -4.54
CA GLU A 57 -0.06 -13.32 -5.17
C GLU A 57 0.47 -14.64 -5.78
N PRO A 58 -0.10 -15.81 -5.40
CA PRO A 58 0.27 -17.09 -5.97
C PRO A 58 0.36 -17.11 -7.49
N GLY A 59 1.52 -17.51 -8.00
CA GLY A 59 1.78 -17.67 -9.42
C GLY A 59 2.31 -16.41 -10.12
N PHE A 60 2.37 -15.27 -9.42
CA PHE A 60 2.89 -14.02 -9.99
C PHE A 60 4.42 -13.91 -9.88
N GLU A 61 5.06 -14.74 -9.05
CA GLU A 61 6.50 -14.72 -8.78
C GLU A 61 7.32 -14.90 -10.06
N LYS A 62 6.82 -15.70 -10.99
CA LYS A 62 7.46 -15.94 -12.31
C LYS A 62 7.53 -14.69 -13.19
N GLY A 63 6.71 -13.68 -12.90
CA GLY A 63 6.71 -12.40 -13.60
C GLY A 63 7.78 -11.42 -13.10
N GLN A 64 8.42 -11.69 -11.96
CA GLN A 64 9.39 -10.78 -11.37
C GLN A 64 10.62 -10.61 -12.26
N GLY A 65 11.02 -9.35 -12.49
CA GLY A 65 12.14 -9.01 -13.39
C GLY A 65 11.77 -9.03 -14.88
N THR A 66 10.52 -9.37 -15.23
CA THR A 66 10.00 -9.16 -16.59
C THR A 66 9.41 -7.76 -16.71
N THR A 67 9.52 -7.14 -17.88
CA THR A 67 8.97 -5.80 -18.12
C THR A 67 7.50 -5.71 -17.71
N LYS A 68 6.68 -6.70 -18.09
CA LYS A 68 5.25 -6.73 -17.77
C LYS A 68 4.97 -6.91 -16.28
N GLY A 69 5.69 -7.82 -15.62
CA GLY A 69 5.52 -8.05 -14.19
C GLY A 69 5.95 -6.85 -13.35
N ASP A 70 7.08 -6.22 -13.70
CA ASP A 70 7.58 -5.04 -13.02
C ASP A 70 6.66 -3.82 -13.23
N GLU A 71 6.08 -3.65 -14.42
CA GLU A 71 5.06 -2.63 -14.68
C GLU A 71 3.80 -2.83 -13.83
N ASN A 72 3.31 -4.08 -13.72
CA ASN A 72 2.15 -4.40 -12.88
C ASN A 72 2.46 -4.16 -11.40
N SER A 73 3.64 -4.60 -10.93
CA SER A 73 4.10 -4.37 -9.56
C SER A 73 4.21 -2.88 -9.26
N ARG A 74 4.70 -2.06 -10.19
CA ARG A 74 4.76 -0.60 -10.04
C ARG A 74 3.37 0.00 -9.89
N LYS A 75 2.41 -0.37 -10.75
CA LYS A 75 1.02 0.11 -10.66
C LYS A 75 0.36 -0.29 -9.35
N TYR A 76 0.61 -1.51 -8.89
CA TYR A 76 0.15 -2.00 -7.59
C TYR A 76 0.75 -1.16 -6.45
N ASN A 77 2.06 -0.91 -6.46
CA ASN A 77 2.71 -0.06 -5.45
C ASN A 77 2.11 1.33 -5.37
N LEU A 78 1.85 2.00 -6.50
CA LEU A 78 1.20 3.32 -6.50
C LEU A 78 -0.16 3.30 -5.80
N HIS A 79 -0.93 2.22 -5.96
CA HIS A 79 -2.19 2.04 -5.24
C HIS A 79 -1.98 1.92 -3.72
N ILE A 80 -1.05 1.05 -3.30
CA ILE A 80 -0.72 0.82 -1.88
C ILE A 80 -0.17 2.06 -1.21
N GLU A 81 0.72 2.78 -1.87
CA GLU A 81 1.33 4.01 -1.37
C GLU A 81 0.25 5.07 -1.11
N ASN A 82 -0.68 5.26 -2.06
CA ASN A 82 -1.81 6.15 -1.86
C ASN A 82 -2.72 5.70 -0.70
N ALA A 83 -3.06 4.40 -0.62
CA ALA A 83 -3.84 3.86 0.48
C ALA A 83 -3.14 4.04 1.84
N THR A 84 -1.82 3.90 1.88
CA THR A 84 -0.98 4.11 3.07
C THR A 84 -1.04 5.56 3.53
N LEU A 85 -0.88 6.52 2.62
CA LEU A 85 -0.96 7.94 2.95
C LEU A 85 -2.33 8.31 3.55
N VAL A 86 -3.42 7.79 2.97
CA VAL A 86 -4.80 8.09 3.40
C VAL A 86 -5.13 7.39 4.70
N TYR A 87 -5.06 6.05 4.73
CA TYR A 87 -5.60 5.27 5.84
C TYR A 87 -4.58 5.00 6.94
N ALA A 88 -3.35 4.62 6.58
CA ALA A 88 -2.34 4.23 7.56
C ALA A 88 -1.63 5.43 8.21
N ILE A 89 -1.67 6.61 7.57
CA ILE A 89 -1.06 7.83 8.10
C ILE A 89 -2.11 8.85 8.53
N TYR A 90 -2.86 9.41 7.59
CA TYR A 90 -3.77 10.52 7.90
C TYR A 90 -4.92 10.09 8.83
N GLU A 91 -5.62 9.00 8.52
CA GLU A 91 -6.72 8.52 9.38
C GLU A 91 -6.20 7.99 10.72
N GLN A 92 -5.05 7.32 10.78
CA GLN A 92 -4.46 6.89 12.07
C GLN A 92 -4.12 8.06 12.98
N TRP A 93 -3.58 9.16 12.45
CA TRP A 93 -3.31 10.32 13.29
C TRP A 93 -4.59 11.06 13.71
N LYS A 94 -5.57 11.17 12.81
CA LYS A 94 -6.82 11.90 13.06
C LYS A 94 -7.75 11.14 13.99
N ASN A 95 -7.95 9.86 13.71
CA ASN A 95 -8.99 8.99 14.26
C ASN A 95 -8.43 7.68 14.82
N GLY A 96 -7.12 7.59 15.05
CA GLY A 96 -6.48 6.35 15.50
C GLY A 96 -7.00 5.84 16.84
N PRO A 97 -6.80 4.53 17.12
CA PRO A 97 -7.25 3.89 18.35
C PRO A 97 -6.72 4.61 19.59
N ILE A 98 -7.57 4.75 20.61
CA ILE A 98 -7.22 5.48 21.84
C ILE A 98 -5.96 4.93 22.51
N TYR A 99 -5.80 3.60 22.49
CA TYR A 99 -4.66 2.89 23.09
C TYR A 99 -3.31 3.20 22.41
N PHE A 100 -3.32 3.58 21.13
CA PHE A 100 -2.11 3.90 20.37
C PHE A 100 -1.95 5.38 20.06
N ARG A 101 -2.90 6.24 20.47
CA ARG A 101 -2.95 7.65 20.10
C ARG A 101 -1.66 8.40 20.37
N ASP A 102 -1.08 8.23 21.56
CA ASP A 102 0.15 8.93 21.95
C ASP A 102 1.36 8.43 21.16
N ILE A 103 1.42 7.11 20.91
CA ILE A 103 2.48 6.49 20.11
C ILE A 103 2.42 7.00 18.68
N ILE A 104 1.23 7.00 18.07
CA ILE A 104 0.99 7.49 16.70
C ILE A 104 1.42 8.95 16.58
N LYS A 105 0.99 9.81 17.51
CA LYS A 105 1.34 11.23 17.52
C LYS A 105 2.86 11.45 17.65
N ARG A 106 3.50 10.78 18.61
CA ARG A 106 4.96 10.89 18.81
C ARG A 106 5.74 10.36 17.61
N HIS A 107 5.31 9.25 17.02
CA HIS A 107 5.92 8.67 15.83
C HIS A 107 5.91 9.67 14.68
N PHE A 108 4.73 10.21 14.33
CA PHE A 108 4.62 11.15 13.22
C PHE A 108 5.27 12.50 13.51
N TRP A 109 5.29 12.96 14.76
CA TRP A 109 6.07 14.14 15.15
C TRP A 109 7.57 13.94 14.94
N ALA A 110 8.12 12.81 15.42
CA ALA A 110 9.55 12.51 15.31
C ALA A 110 9.99 12.24 13.86
N LYS A 111 9.11 11.66 13.03
CA LYS A 111 9.41 11.30 11.64
C LYS A 111 8.84 12.28 10.60
N ARG A 112 8.26 13.41 11.03
CA ARG A 112 7.49 14.34 10.18
C ARG A 112 8.19 14.71 8.87
N GLU A 113 9.47 15.07 8.93
CA GLU A 113 10.23 15.51 7.75
C GLU A 113 10.44 14.37 6.76
N SER A 114 10.77 13.17 7.26
CA SER A 114 10.95 11.97 6.44
C SER A 114 9.64 11.55 5.78
N VAL A 115 8.55 11.53 6.55
CA VAL A 115 7.22 11.15 6.04
C VAL A 115 6.71 12.16 5.03
N LEU A 116 6.91 13.46 5.26
CA LEU A 116 6.59 14.50 4.29
C LEU A 116 7.34 14.31 2.96
N LYS A 117 8.66 14.15 3.03
CA LYS A 117 9.49 13.96 1.84
C LYS A 117 9.11 12.69 1.06
N GLN A 118 8.76 11.63 1.77
CA GLN A 118 8.28 10.39 1.16
C GLN A 118 6.91 10.57 0.50
N ALA A 119 5.97 11.21 1.21
CA ALA A 119 4.65 11.49 0.67
C ALA A 119 4.73 12.37 -0.58
N GLU A 120 5.51 13.45 -0.57
CA GLU A 120 5.70 14.29 -1.76
C GLU A 120 6.25 13.51 -2.95
N ARG A 121 7.17 12.57 -2.71
CA ARG A 121 7.74 11.72 -3.76
C ARG A 121 6.71 10.75 -4.35
N TRP A 122 6.00 10.01 -3.50
CA TRP A 122 4.95 9.08 -3.94
C TRP A 122 3.85 9.82 -4.70
N LEU A 123 3.49 11.00 -4.19
CA LEU A 123 2.51 11.85 -4.82
C LEU A 123 3.00 12.26 -6.22
N GLN A 124 4.24 12.74 -6.37
CA GLN A 124 4.79 13.08 -7.68
C GLN A 124 4.78 11.91 -8.67
N GLN A 125 5.10 10.69 -8.21
CA GLN A 125 5.08 9.49 -9.06
C GLN A 125 3.69 9.19 -9.63
N VAL A 126 2.62 9.40 -8.86
CA VAL A 126 1.24 9.25 -9.35
C VAL A 126 0.93 10.28 -10.44
N VAL A 127 1.37 11.54 -10.26
CA VAL A 127 1.16 12.61 -11.25
C VAL A 127 1.88 12.27 -12.57
N ASP A 128 3.11 11.78 -12.48
CA ASP A 128 3.91 11.44 -13.65
C ASP A 128 3.30 10.23 -14.39
N GLU A 129 2.83 9.21 -13.67
CA GLU A 129 2.15 8.04 -14.25
C GLU A 129 0.86 8.44 -15.00
N VAL A 130 0.09 9.36 -14.41
CA VAL A 130 -1.14 9.89 -15.02
C VAL A 130 -0.83 10.68 -16.30
N ARG A 131 0.19 11.54 -16.27
CA ARG A 131 0.62 12.33 -17.44
C ARG A 131 1.09 11.43 -18.57
N ASN A 132 1.88 10.41 -18.26
CA ASN A 132 2.43 9.48 -19.26
C ASN A 132 1.35 8.58 -19.88
N ASN A 133 0.30 8.22 -19.13
CA ASN A 133 -0.82 7.41 -19.64
C ASN A 133 -1.91 8.22 -20.38
N SER A 134 -1.72 9.53 -20.58
CA SER A 134 -2.67 10.40 -21.29
C SER A 134 -2.51 10.37 -22.84
N GLY A 135 -1.64 9.51 -23.37
CA GLY A 135 -1.49 9.26 -24.81
C GLY A 135 -2.55 8.29 -25.37
N PRO A 136 -2.75 8.24 -26.71
CA PRO A 136 -3.75 7.36 -27.31
C PRO A 136 -3.41 5.88 -27.06
N LYS A 137 -4.32 5.14 -26.40
CA LYS A 137 -4.18 3.71 -26.12
C LYS A 137 -4.50 2.88 -27.37
N LYS A 138 -3.71 1.83 -27.63
CA LYS A 138 -4.09 0.72 -28.53
C LYS A 138 -4.83 -0.33 -27.71
N ASP A 139 -5.92 -0.84 -28.25
CA ASP A 139 -6.86 -1.75 -27.61
C ASP A 139 -6.19 -3.09 -27.24
N GLU A 140 -6.12 -3.42 -25.95
CA GLU A 140 -5.83 -4.77 -25.46
C GLU A 140 -6.84 -5.18 -24.38
N PRO A 141 -7.43 -6.39 -24.46
CA PRO A 141 -8.50 -6.79 -23.55
C PRO A 141 -7.91 -7.44 -22.29
N ASN A 142 -7.84 -6.71 -21.18
CA ASN A 142 -7.79 -7.33 -19.85
C ASN A 142 -8.36 -6.41 -18.76
N GLY A 143 -9.63 -6.67 -18.40
CA GLY A 143 -10.54 -5.77 -17.69
C GLY A 143 -10.44 -5.70 -16.17
N MET A 144 -9.23 -5.69 -15.57
CA MET A 144 -9.09 -5.39 -14.13
C MET A 144 -8.28 -4.12 -13.81
N VAL A 145 -7.52 -3.57 -14.77
CA VAL A 145 -6.63 -2.41 -14.54
C VAL A 145 -7.18 -1.10 -15.13
N GLU A 146 -8.22 -1.17 -15.97
CA GLU A 146 -8.72 -0.01 -16.72
C GLU A 146 -9.61 0.95 -15.92
N SER A 147 -10.23 0.51 -14.82
CA SER A 147 -11.24 1.34 -14.13
C SER A 147 -10.63 2.46 -13.28
N VAL A 148 -9.38 2.35 -12.84
CA VAL A 148 -8.76 3.32 -11.91
C VAL A 148 -8.31 4.60 -12.63
N PHE A 149 -7.98 4.53 -13.92
CA PHE A 149 -7.33 5.61 -14.68
C PHE A 149 -8.04 5.96 -16.01
N SER A 150 -9.37 5.95 -16.04
CA SER A 150 -10.11 6.58 -17.14
C SER A 150 -9.89 8.11 -17.13
N SER A 151 -10.00 8.77 -18.28
CA SER A 151 -9.72 10.22 -18.42
C SER A 151 -10.56 11.11 -17.49
N SER A 152 -11.77 10.67 -17.14
CA SER A 152 -12.65 11.30 -16.14
C SER A 152 -12.12 11.09 -14.71
N ASN A 153 -11.62 9.89 -14.42
CA ASN A 153 -11.02 9.55 -13.13
C ASN A 153 -9.67 10.25 -12.93
N VAL A 154 -8.90 10.49 -14.00
CA VAL A 154 -7.62 11.22 -13.97
C VAL A 154 -7.76 12.65 -13.44
N GLN A 155 -8.72 13.43 -13.94
CA GLN A 155 -8.96 14.80 -13.45
C GLN A 155 -9.53 14.84 -12.03
N VAL A 156 -10.38 13.87 -11.69
CA VAL A 156 -10.89 13.70 -10.32
C VAL A 156 -9.75 13.34 -9.36
N ASN A 157 -8.83 12.48 -9.79
CA ASN A 157 -7.65 12.08 -9.02
C ASN A 157 -6.68 13.24 -8.81
N LEU A 158 -6.44 14.09 -9.82
CA LEU A 158 -5.58 15.28 -9.67
C LEU A 158 -6.16 16.32 -8.69
N LYS A 159 -7.47 16.60 -8.76
CA LYS A 159 -8.12 17.51 -7.79
C LYS A 159 -8.17 16.92 -6.38
N PHE A 160 -8.44 15.62 -6.26
CA PHE A 160 -8.36 14.91 -4.99
C PHE A 160 -6.94 15.01 -4.42
N PHE A 161 -5.94 14.82 -5.26
CA PHE A 161 -4.53 14.84 -4.91
C PHE A 161 -4.03 16.21 -4.46
N GLU A 162 -4.39 17.30 -5.14
CA GLU A 162 -4.05 18.66 -4.71
C GLU A 162 -4.68 18.99 -3.35
N LYS A 163 -5.95 18.58 -3.17
CA LYS A 163 -6.65 18.71 -1.89
C LYS A 163 -5.98 17.86 -0.82
N PHE A 164 -5.57 16.63 -1.15
CA PHE A 164 -4.87 15.71 -0.27
C PHE A 164 -3.52 16.28 0.16
N LEU A 165 -2.69 16.76 -0.78
CA LEU A 165 -1.42 17.46 -0.50
C LEU A 165 -1.62 18.64 0.44
N LYS A 166 -2.65 19.46 0.20
CA LYS A 166 -2.95 20.61 1.08
C LYS A 166 -3.33 20.16 2.49
N ILE A 167 -4.17 19.13 2.62
CA ILE A 167 -4.54 18.54 3.91
C ILE A 167 -3.30 17.97 4.60
N PHE A 168 -2.49 17.21 3.89
CA PHE A 168 -1.32 16.51 4.42
C PHE A 168 -0.18 17.47 4.83
N LYS A 169 0.06 18.52 4.04
CA LYS A 169 0.99 19.60 4.41
C LYS A 169 0.49 20.37 5.63
N ASN A 170 -0.80 20.69 5.70
CA ASN A 170 -1.37 21.37 6.86
C ASN A 170 -1.36 20.49 8.10
N PHE A 171 -1.60 19.19 7.94
CA PHE A 171 -1.49 18.16 8.97
C PHE A 171 -0.11 18.18 9.62
N PHE A 172 0.97 18.12 8.83
CA PHE A 172 2.33 18.11 9.38
C PHE A 172 2.82 19.46 9.89
N LYS A 173 2.21 20.58 9.47
CA LYS A 173 2.44 21.90 10.08
C LYS A 173 1.78 22.06 11.45
N ARG A 174 0.79 21.22 11.78
CA ARG A 174 0.00 21.24 13.01
C ARG A 174 0.39 20.15 14.02
N LEU A 175 1.06 19.12 13.53
CA LEU A 175 1.88 18.24 14.38
C LEU A 175 2.88 19.10 15.12
#